data_AF-A0A971FF66-F1
#
_entry.id   AF-A0A971FF66-F1
#
_cell.length_a   1.000
_cell.length_b   1.000
_cell.length_c   1.000
_cell.angle_alpha   90.00
_cell.angle_beta   90.00
_cell.angle_gamma   90.00
#
_symmetry.space_group_name_H-M   'P 1'
#
loop_
_entity.id
_entity.type
_entity.pdbx_description
1 polymer ?
#
loop_
_entity_poly.entity_id
_entity_poly.type
_entity_poly.pdbx_seq_one_letter_code
_entity_poly.pdbx_strand_id
1 'polypeptide(L)'
;MKERHTITVLLVSIFCCMGNMYAWMPTGSLQELYDDTLLPRLRPGVKAASFSSYDRTGGNNDGFSGTYSKLREEDGNSVIAEMNGPGCIYRFWTTHSVGEEPGLLERKGEHIRIYLDDSAEPALDVPLESLFDNSLERFPNPLAGQGIGGFYSYVPIPYRKSCKVVLEGLGVRFYQLNYVTFPGDEGVNTFQMELTNEEREMLAKAVARWTDPLGNLRQSGAALEIPIDHNPAGKEYTLFSHTLKSDAPMLVHGITVEGLKGQALRRSAVEITFSEEGVPPLRLPLSFFFGQAFNAQPFASLLFGKVGEACYNRVPFIYSGDCTLRLHSILPLKGKMTLYQSPLNGSPEDFGRLEAHYHESLPTVPDQHHPFLQASGKGHVVGTYLVTEGPHGLPFWLEGDDRWIIDDELRIHGTGSEDYFNCGWYALKGRLNGPETLPSHGFPVYGTTPATMRAAAFRWHYSDCVPFDRTIDFHIEHGEANRHIAEYKSLCFWYSGRD
;
A
#
# COMPACT_ATOMS: atom_id res chain seq x y z
N MET A 1 77.78 24.73 16.36
CA MET A 1 76.57 25.34 16.98
C MET A 1 75.37 24.77 16.24
N LYS A 2 74.48 24.10 16.98
CA LYS A 2 73.14 23.57 16.65
C LYS A 2 72.62 23.69 15.20
N GLU A 3 72.36 22.54 14.57
CA GLU A 3 71.24 22.39 13.63
C GLU A 3 70.31 21.29 14.15
N ARG A 4 69.13 21.70 14.61
CA ARG A 4 68.05 20.80 15.04
C ARG A 4 67.36 20.26 13.79
N HIS A 5 67.40 18.95 13.60
CA HIS A 5 66.56 18.26 12.62
C HIS A 5 65.21 17.97 13.28
N THR A 6 64.14 18.58 12.76
CA THR A 6 62.76 18.28 13.13
C THR A 6 62.30 17.08 12.31
N ILE A 7 62.14 15.92 12.96
CA ILE A 7 61.52 14.74 12.35
C ILE A 7 60.00 14.87 12.53
N THR A 8 59.29 15.14 11.43
CA THR A 8 57.83 15.06 11.38
C THR A 8 57.44 13.60 11.23
N VAL A 9 56.87 13.00 12.27
CA VAL A 9 56.25 11.66 12.20
C VAL A 9 54.87 11.83 11.56
N LEU A 10 54.74 11.39 10.31
CA LEU A 10 53.47 11.29 9.61
C LEU A 10 52.75 10.04 10.11
N LEU A 11 51.77 10.21 11.01
CA LEU A 11 50.85 9.14 11.40
C LEU A 11 49.90 8.87 10.22
N VAL A 12 50.22 7.83 9.44
CA VAL A 12 49.31 7.26 8.46
C VAL A 12 48.26 6.46 9.23
N SER A 13 47.12 7.08 9.51
CA SER A 13 45.93 6.38 9.97
C SER A 13 45.34 5.63 8.78
N ILE A 14 45.63 4.33 8.70
CA ILE A 14 44.92 3.40 7.82
C ILE A 14 43.49 3.30 8.35
N PHE A 15 42.57 4.08 7.76
CA PHE A 15 41.13 3.84 7.92
C PHE A 15 40.79 2.57 7.14
N CYS A 16 40.82 1.45 7.84
CA CYS A 16 40.33 0.18 7.33
C CYS A 16 38.80 0.26 7.25
N CYS A 17 38.28 0.05 6.04
CA CYS A 17 36.89 -0.23 5.65
C CYS A 17 35.81 -0.19 6.77
N MET A 18 35.09 0.93 6.87
CA MET A 18 33.70 0.95 7.33
C MET A 18 32.79 1.14 6.12
N GLY A 19 32.78 0.14 5.24
CA GLY A 19 31.84 0.04 4.12
C GLY A 19 30.67 -0.83 4.54
N ASN A 20 29.71 -0.21 5.23
CA ASN A 20 28.30 -0.58 5.29
C ASN A 20 27.60 0.63 5.92
N MET A 21 27.45 1.69 5.12
CA MET A 21 26.37 2.64 5.39
C MET A 21 25.08 1.82 5.31
N TYR A 22 24.41 1.65 6.44
CA TYR A 22 23.24 0.79 6.55
C TYR A 22 22.17 1.22 5.54
N ALA A 23 21.71 0.28 4.71
CA ALA A 23 20.47 0.44 3.97
C ALA A 23 19.36 0.90 4.93
N TRP A 24 18.47 1.78 4.47
CA TRP A 24 17.37 2.26 5.30
C TRP A 24 16.52 1.08 5.81
N MET A 25 16.17 1.12 7.10
CA MET A 25 15.25 0.15 7.70
C MET A 25 14.02 0.87 8.21
N PRO A 26 12.82 0.32 7.99
CA PRO A 26 11.63 0.77 8.71
C PRO A 26 11.81 0.54 10.20
N THR A 27 11.30 1.47 11.01
CA THR A 27 11.35 1.41 12.48
C THR A 27 9.97 1.51 13.12
N GLY A 28 8.92 1.67 12.32
CA GLY A 28 7.56 1.96 12.79
C GLY A 28 7.39 3.43 13.19
N SER A 29 8.26 4.32 12.71
CA SER A 29 8.15 5.76 12.96
C SER A 29 6.92 6.34 12.26
N LEU A 30 6.29 7.33 12.88
CA LEU A 30 5.20 8.11 12.27
C LEU A 30 5.64 8.85 11.00
N GLN A 31 6.95 9.07 10.80
CA GLN A 31 7.49 9.59 9.53
C GLN A 31 7.09 8.75 8.32
N GLU A 32 7.01 7.43 8.48
CA GLU A 32 6.65 6.49 7.42
C GLU A 32 5.22 6.68 6.90
N LEU A 33 4.38 7.44 7.61
CA LEU A 33 3.03 7.78 7.19
C LEU A 33 2.95 9.03 6.31
N TYR A 34 4.03 9.80 6.14
CA TYR A 34 3.97 11.03 5.31
C TYR A 34 5.13 11.26 4.36
N ASP A 35 6.24 10.56 4.56
CA ASP A 35 7.44 10.73 3.75
C ASP A 35 7.39 9.82 2.52
N ASP A 36 6.83 10.34 1.42
CA ASP A 36 6.74 9.64 0.13
C ASP A 36 8.14 9.16 -0.36
N THR A 37 9.25 9.78 0.10
CA THR A 37 10.61 9.40 -0.31
C THR A 37 11.08 8.08 0.28
N LEU A 38 10.35 7.52 1.25
CA LEU A 38 10.62 6.22 1.85
C LEU A 38 9.96 5.06 1.07
N LEU A 39 8.93 5.32 0.26
CA LEU A 39 8.27 4.29 -0.56
C LEU A 39 9.23 3.51 -1.47
N PRO A 40 10.16 4.15 -2.23
CA PRO A 40 11.06 3.43 -3.10
C PRO A 40 12.26 2.81 -2.37
N ARG A 41 12.48 3.09 -1.07
CA ARG A 41 13.63 2.54 -0.33
C ARG A 41 13.45 1.03 -0.10
N LEU A 42 14.46 0.26 -0.44
CA LEU A 42 14.46 -1.20 -0.20
C LEU A 42 14.45 -1.48 1.30
N ARG A 43 13.87 -2.63 1.68
CA ARG A 43 13.68 -3.05 3.08
C ARG A 43 14.36 -4.39 3.35
N PRO A 44 15.70 -4.48 3.23
CA PRO A 44 16.41 -5.77 3.30
C PRO A 44 16.23 -6.43 4.67
N GLY A 45 15.91 -7.73 4.67
CA GLY A 45 15.75 -8.52 5.89
C GLY A 45 14.49 -8.23 6.71
N VAL A 46 13.62 -7.31 6.25
CA VAL A 46 12.30 -7.08 6.85
C VAL A 46 11.33 -8.13 6.32
N LYS A 47 10.54 -8.74 7.19
CA LYS A 47 9.58 -9.78 6.82
C LYS A 47 8.15 -9.35 7.16
N ALA A 48 7.27 -9.26 6.17
CA ALA A 48 5.85 -9.03 6.40
C ALA A 48 5.10 -10.34 6.67
N ALA A 49 4.08 -10.27 7.52
CA ALA A 49 3.13 -11.34 7.80
C ALA A 49 1.80 -10.77 8.34
N SER A 50 0.81 -11.63 8.52
CA SER A 50 -0.45 -11.25 9.17
C SER A 50 -1.00 -12.30 10.12
N PHE A 51 -1.82 -11.83 11.06
CA PHE A 51 -2.83 -12.64 11.73
C PHE A 51 -4.21 -12.22 11.23
N SER A 52 -5.07 -13.18 10.92
CA SER A 52 -6.44 -12.89 10.48
C SER A 52 -7.37 -14.02 10.90
N SER A 53 -8.67 -13.76 10.77
CA SER A 53 -9.73 -14.71 11.08
C SER A 53 -10.03 -15.73 9.98
N TYR A 54 -9.14 -15.85 8.98
CA TYR A 54 -9.35 -16.68 7.80
C TYR A 54 -9.67 -18.15 8.10
N ASP A 55 -10.42 -18.77 7.19
CA ASP A 55 -10.80 -20.16 7.24
C ASP A 55 -9.64 -21.08 6.90
N ARG A 56 -9.10 -21.75 7.93
CA ARG A 56 -7.97 -22.68 7.79
C ARG A 56 -8.30 -23.94 6.98
N THR A 57 -9.56 -24.17 6.62
CA THR A 57 -9.97 -25.26 5.72
C THR A 57 -9.93 -24.87 4.23
N GLY A 58 -9.75 -23.58 3.92
CA GLY A 58 -9.92 -23.03 2.58
C GLY A 58 -11.38 -22.81 2.17
N GLY A 59 -12.28 -22.80 3.16
CA GLY A 59 -13.69 -22.44 3.00
C GLY A 59 -13.92 -20.92 3.05
N ASN A 60 -15.08 -20.50 3.56
CA ASN A 60 -15.48 -19.08 3.67
C ASN A 60 -15.93 -18.71 5.09
N ASN A 61 -15.42 -19.42 6.11
CA ASN A 61 -15.74 -19.16 7.51
C ASN A 61 -14.72 -18.20 8.15
N ASP A 62 -14.46 -17.08 7.48
CA ASP A 62 -13.37 -16.13 7.80
C ASP A 62 -13.68 -15.19 8.96
N GLY A 63 -14.66 -15.56 9.80
CA GLY A 63 -15.11 -14.77 10.95
C GLY A 63 -16.56 -15.06 11.34
N PHE A 64 -17.37 -15.63 10.44
CA PHE A 64 -18.80 -15.88 10.66
C PHE A 64 -19.09 -16.64 11.95
N SER A 65 -18.41 -17.76 12.19
CA SER A 65 -18.58 -18.56 13.41
C SER A 65 -17.63 -18.17 14.55
N GLY A 66 -16.59 -17.37 14.28
CA GLY A 66 -15.51 -17.07 15.24
C GLY A 66 -14.51 -18.21 15.46
N THR A 67 -14.64 -19.33 14.72
CA THR A 67 -13.82 -20.55 14.92
C THR A 67 -12.31 -20.28 14.78
N TYR A 68 -11.92 -19.45 13.81
CA TYR A 68 -10.52 -19.15 13.52
C TYR A 68 -10.07 -17.76 13.98
N SER A 69 -10.98 -17.02 14.63
CA SER A 69 -10.82 -15.62 15.03
C SER A 69 -9.94 -15.37 16.27
N LYS A 70 -9.15 -16.37 16.68
CA LYS A 70 -8.20 -16.30 17.79
C LYS A 70 -7.15 -17.41 17.66
N LEU A 71 -5.99 -17.16 18.27
CA LEU A 71 -4.92 -18.15 18.47
C LEU A 71 -5.27 -19.08 19.64
N ARG A 72 -5.75 -18.51 20.73
CA ARG A 72 -6.15 -19.22 21.96
C ARG A 72 -7.06 -18.36 22.82
N GLU A 73 -7.67 -19.02 23.81
CA GLU A 73 -8.36 -18.36 24.93
C GLU A 73 -7.42 -18.28 26.13
N GLU A 74 -7.40 -17.13 26.80
CA GLU A 74 -6.56 -16.87 27.98
C GLU A 74 -7.40 -16.03 28.96
N ASP A 75 -7.71 -16.59 30.14
CA ASP A 75 -8.50 -15.93 31.19
C ASP A 75 -9.85 -15.34 30.72
N GLY A 76 -10.55 -16.05 29.83
CA GLY A 76 -11.82 -15.62 29.26
C GLY A 76 -11.72 -14.60 28.12
N ASN A 77 -10.50 -14.28 27.69
CA ASN A 77 -10.21 -13.35 26.59
C ASN A 77 -9.64 -14.08 25.37
N SER A 78 -9.67 -13.41 24.23
CA SER A 78 -9.17 -13.93 22.95
C SER A 78 -7.78 -13.36 22.64
N VAL A 79 -6.76 -14.21 22.59
CA VAL A 79 -5.45 -13.82 22.06
C VAL A 79 -5.51 -13.92 20.53
N ILE A 80 -5.36 -12.79 19.83
CA ILE A 80 -5.56 -12.73 18.37
C ILE A 80 -4.25 -12.60 17.58
N ALA A 81 -3.18 -12.16 18.22
CA ALA A 81 -1.84 -12.08 17.62
C ALA A 81 -0.76 -12.19 18.68
N GLU A 82 0.36 -12.83 18.33
CA GLU A 82 1.54 -12.95 19.19
C GLU A 82 2.79 -13.02 18.31
N MET A 83 3.72 -12.08 18.52
CA MET A 83 4.95 -11.94 17.74
C MET A 83 6.17 -11.91 18.67
N ASN A 84 7.27 -12.47 18.19
CA ASN A 84 8.58 -12.45 18.86
C ASN A 84 9.61 -11.71 17.99
N GLY A 85 10.56 -11.05 18.63
CA GLY A 85 11.56 -10.20 17.99
C GLY A 85 11.09 -8.75 17.80
N PRO A 86 11.98 -7.87 17.31
CA PRO A 86 11.63 -6.50 16.96
C PRO A 86 10.72 -6.46 15.75
N GLY A 87 9.71 -5.58 15.78
CA GLY A 87 8.73 -5.47 14.70
C GLY A 87 7.80 -4.29 14.88
N CYS A 88 6.81 -4.20 13.99
CA CYS A 88 5.78 -3.18 14.04
C CYS A 88 4.48 -3.69 13.47
N ILE A 89 3.37 -3.49 14.18
CA ILE A 89 2.03 -3.59 13.59
C ILE A 89 1.82 -2.33 12.75
N TYR A 90 1.51 -2.48 11.46
CA TYR A 90 1.29 -1.34 10.56
C TYR A 90 -0.16 -1.19 10.11
N ARG A 91 -0.95 -2.26 10.17
CA ARG A 91 -2.37 -2.20 9.86
C ARG A 91 -3.16 -3.11 10.78
N PHE A 92 -4.25 -2.59 11.29
CA PHE A 92 -5.32 -3.37 11.89
C PHE A 92 -6.63 -3.04 11.19
N TRP A 93 -7.35 -4.05 10.74
CA TRP A 93 -8.68 -3.95 10.15
C TRP A 93 -9.63 -4.93 10.83
N THR A 94 -10.87 -4.51 10.99
CA THR A 94 -11.98 -5.33 11.49
C THR A 94 -13.28 -4.81 10.88
N THR A 95 -14.32 -5.63 10.87
CA THR A 95 -15.67 -5.18 10.50
C THR A 95 -16.71 -5.62 11.53
N HIS A 96 -17.96 -5.28 11.26
CA HIS A 96 -19.11 -5.59 12.08
C HIS A 96 -19.22 -7.08 12.37
N SER A 97 -19.38 -7.43 13.66
CA SER A 97 -19.52 -8.82 14.09
C SER A 97 -20.75 -9.50 13.48
N VAL A 98 -21.82 -8.73 13.26
CA VAL A 98 -23.02 -9.13 12.54
C VAL A 98 -23.33 -8.03 11.53
N GLY A 99 -23.39 -8.34 10.24
CA GLY A 99 -23.54 -7.34 9.20
C GLY A 99 -24.82 -6.50 9.27
N GLU A 100 -25.88 -7.07 9.85
CA GLU A 100 -27.21 -6.45 9.97
C GLU A 100 -27.23 -5.27 10.97
N GLU A 101 -26.32 -5.24 11.95
CA GLU A 101 -26.26 -4.20 12.97
C GLU A 101 -24.89 -3.52 13.02
N PRO A 102 -24.79 -2.18 13.19
CA PRO A 102 -23.51 -1.53 13.45
C PRO A 102 -22.91 -1.95 14.80
N GLY A 103 -21.59 -1.93 14.91
CA GLY A 103 -20.86 -2.28 16.13
C GLY A 103 -19.75 -3.32 15.94
N LEU A 104 -18.82 -3.34 16.89
CA LEU A 104 -17.79 -4.36 17.06
C LEU A 104 -18.11 -5.14 18.34
N LEU A 105 -17.82 -6.44 18.37
CA LEU A 105 -17.96 -7.30 19.55
C LEU A 105 -19.33 -7.18 20.26
N GLU A 106 -20.43 -7.05 19.50
CA GLU A 106 -21.78 -6.84 20.07
C GLU A 106 -21.95 -5.55 20.91
N ARG A 107 -21.01 -4.59 20.78
CA ARG A 107 -21.02 -3.26 21.41
C ARG A 107 -21.02 -3.28 22.93
N LYS A 108 -20.37 -4.27 23.55
CA LYS A 108 -20.27 -4.29 25.02
C LYS A 108 -19.12 -3.42 25.54
N GLY A 109 -18.40 -2.76 24.63
CA GLY A 109 -17.26 -1.91 24.96
C GLY A 109 -16.05 -2.73 25.37
N GLU A 110 -15.92 -3.95 24.83
CA GLU A 110 -14.79 -4.83 25.10
C GLU A 110 -13.47 -4.16 24.73
N HIS A 111 -12.48 -4.35 25.60
CA HIS A 111 -11.17 -3.73 25.44
C HIS A 111 -10.27 -4.52 24.50
N ILE A 112 -9.45 -3.78 23.75
CA ILE A 112 -8.21 -4.28 23.16
C ILE A 112 -7.03 -3.94 24.06
N ARG A 113 -6.22 -4.98 24.35
CA ARG A 113 -4.99 -4.88 25.14
C ARG A 113 -3.80 -5.28 24.30
N ILE A 114 -2.79 -4.43 24.25
CA ILE A 114 -1.52 -4.72 23.55
C ILE A 114 -0.38 -4.70 24.56
N TYR A 115 0.27 -5.84 24.74
CA TYR A 115 1.43 -6.03 25.60
C TYR A 115 2.68 -6.02 24.74
N LEU A 116 3.68 -5.21 25.10
CA LEU A 116 4.90 -5.06 24.33
C LEU A 116 6.12 -5.39 25.20
N ASP A 117 7.14 -5.96 24.57
CA ASP A 117 8.48 -6.15 25.13
C ASP A 117 8.53 -6.87 26.48
N ASP A 118 7.73 -7.93 26.59
CA ASP A 118 7.57 -8.79 27.78
C ASP A 118 7.04 -8.05 29.02
N SER A 119 6.47 -6.86 28.84
CA SER A 119 5.80 -6.11 29.91
C SER A 119 4.53 -6.82 30.37
N ALA A 120 4.36 -6.93 31.68
CA ALA A 120 3.12 -7.41 32.30
C ALA A 120 1.99 -6.37 32.18
N GLU A 121 2.32 -5.09 32.12
CA GLU A 121 1.36 -4.00 31.90
C GLU A 121 1.19 -3.77 30.39
N PRO A 122 -0.06 -3.64 29.89
CA PRO A 122 -0.29 -3.35 28.49
C PRO A 122 0.15 -1.93 28.14
N ALA A 123 0.80 -1.76 26.98
CA ALA A 123 1.12 -0.44 26.44
C ALA A 123 -0.12 0.33 25.96
N LEU A 124 -1.22 -0.40 25.74
CA LEU A 124 -2.54 0.10 25.33
C LEU A 124 -3.62 -0.80 25.94
N ASP A 125 -4.59 -0.22 26.64
CA ASP A 125 -5.81 -0.90 27.13
C ASP A 125 -6.99 0.06 26.98
N VAL A 126 -7.78 -0.09 25.91
CA VAL A 126 -8.89 0.81 25.54
C VAL A 126 -10.05 0.01 24.93
N PRO A 127 -11.29 0.52 24.94
CA PRO A 127 -12.37 -0.06 24.12
C PRO A 127 -11.93 -0.19 22.66
N LEU A 128 -12.24 -1.32 22.02
CA LEU A 128 -11.81 -1.59 20.65
C LEU A 128 -12.25 -0.48 19.67
N GLU A 129 -13.46 0.04 19.85
CA GLU A 129 -14.02 1.11 19.03
C GLU A 129 -13.21 2.42 19.11
N SER A 130 -12.55 2.68 20.23
CA SER A 130 -11.76 3.90 20.44
C SER A 130 -10.52 3.99 19.55
N LEU A 131 -10.09 2.88 18.94
CA LEU A 131 -9.05 2.90 17.90
C LEU A 131 -9.54 3.53 16.59
N PHE A 132 -10.85 3.65 16.39
CA PHE A 132 -11.45 4.01 15.11
C PHE A 132 -12.41 5.19 15.17
N ASP A 133 -12.88 5.57 16.35
CA ASP A 133 -13.83 6.68 16.55
C ASP A 133 -13.16 8.06 16.70
N ASN A 134 -11.82 8.09 16.63
CA ASN A 134 -10.98 9.29 16.74
C ASN A 134 -11.05 10.00 18.10
N SER A 135 -11.48 9.31 19.16
CA SER A 135 -11.44 9.80 20.54
C SER A 135 -10.03 9.83 21.15
N LEU A 136 -9.12 9.00 20.64
CA LEU A 136 -7.74 8.91 21.09
C LEU A 136 -6.82 9.76 20.22
N GLU A 137 -6.01 10.62 20.83
CA GLU A 137 -5.06 11.49 20.10
C GLU A 137 -4.12 10.68 19.20
N ARG A 138 -3.65 9.52 19.68
CA ARG A 138 -2.75 8.61 18.97
C ARG A 138 -3.38 7.99 17.70
N PHE A 139 -4.71 7.98 17.58
CA PHE A 139 -5.47 7.35 16.49
C PHE A 139 -6.39 8.34 15.74
N PRO A 140 -5.82 9.38 15.10
CA PRO A 140 -6.61 10.41 14.45
C PRO A 140 -7.09 10.00 13.05
N ASN A 141 -8.18 10.62 12.61
CA ASN A 141 -8.62 10.59 11.22
C ASN A 141 -7.60 11.36 10.33
N PRO A 142 -7.29 10.92 9.10
CA PRO A 142 -7.75 9.71 8.41
C PRO A 142 -6.80 8.52 8.54
N LEU A 143 -5.87 8.52 9.51
CA LEU A 143 -4.91 7.43 9.72
C LEU A 143 -5.59 6.21 10.35
N ALA A 144 -6.56 6.47 11.22
CA ALA A 144 -7.47 5.48 11.76
C ALA A 144 -8.92 5.98 11.66
N GLY A 145 -9.85 5.07 11.43
CA GLY A 145 -11.23 5.45 11.18
C GLY A 145 -12.11 4.28 10.79
N GLN A 146 -13.28 4.64 10.25
CA GLN A 146 -14.23 3.74 9.65
C GLN A 146 -14.70 4.32 8.32
N GLY A 147 -15.13 3.45 7.40
CA GLY A 147 -15.64 3.83 6.10
C GLY A 147 -15.94 2.59 5.30
N ILE A 148 -16.82 2.70 4.30
CA ILE A 148 -17.17 1.58 3.39
C ILE A 148 -17.48 0.24 4.10
N GLY A 149 -18.01 0.29 5.33
CA GLY A 149 -18.35 -0.88 6.14
C GLY A 149 -17.21 -1.53 6.94
N GLY A 150 -15.97 -1.06 6.81
CA GLY A 150 -14.83 -1.53 7.61
C GLY A 150 -14.31 -0.49 8.62
N PHE A 151 -13.57 -0.97 9.60
CA PHE A 151 -12.80 -0.18 10.55
C PHE A 151 -11.32 -0.45 10.31
N TYR A 152 -10.49 0.58 10.29
CA TYR A 152 -9.08 0.47 9.96
C TYR A 152 -8.22 1.40 10.81
N SER A 153 -6.99 0.98 11.08
CA SER A 153 -5.93 1.81 11.64
C SER A 153 -4.62 1.51 10.92
N TYR A 154 -3.95 2.56 10.45
CA TYR A 154 -2.60 2.53 9.91
C TYR A 154 -1.56 3.10 10.90
N VAL A 155 -1.96 3.39 12.13
CA VAL A 155 -1.06 3.93 13.15
C VAL A 155 -0.07 2.84 13.55
N PRO A 156 1.25 3.06 13.38
CA PRO A 156 2.25 2.05 13.68
C PRO A 156 2.36 1.80 15.20
N ILE A 157 2.49 0.53 15.55
CA ILE A 157 2.75 0.06 16.92
C ILE A 157 4.08 -0.72 16.91
N PRO A 158 5.23 -0.03 16.97
CA PRO A 158 6.55 -0.65 17.04
C PRO A 158 6.85 -1.28 18.40
N TYR A 159 7.66 -2.35 18.38
CA TYR A 159 8.12 -3.09 19.56
C TYR A 159 9.50 -3.70 19.31
N ARG A 160 10.28 -3.91 20.37
CA ARG A 160 11.69 -4.31 20.28
C ARG A 160 11.94 -5.81 20.51
N LYS A 161 11.07 -6.49 21.25
CA LYS A 161 11.26 -7.88 21.70
C LYS A 161 10.05 -8.76 21.48
N SER A 162 8.85 -8.27 21.77
CA SER A 162 7.63 -9.07 21.66
C SER A 162 6.38 -8.20 21.59
N CYS A 163 5.31 -8.77 21.05
CA CYS A 163 3.99 -8.15 21.01
C CYS A 163 2.91 -9.23 21.20
N LYS A 164 1.98 -9.01 22.12
CA LYS A 164 0.77 -9.84 22.30
C LYS A 164 -0.47 -8.95 22.25
N VAL A 165 -1.42 -9.31 21.38
CA VAL A 165 -2.69 -8.59 21.21
C VAL A 165 -3.83 -9.44 21.73
N VAL A 166 -4.58 -8.90 22.68
CA VAL A 166 -5.68 -9.57 23.37
C VAL A 166 -6.95 -8.74 23.21
N LEU A 167 -8.04 -9.38 22.81
CA LEU A 167 -9.38 -8.80 22.85
C LEU A 167 -10.15 -9.38 24.03
N GLU A 168 -10.82 -8.51 24.77
CA GLU A 168 -11.68 -8.92 25.88
C GLU A 168 -12.85 -9.77 25.39
N GLY A 169 -13.12 -10.86 26.11
CA GLY A 169 -14.17 -11.79 25.77
C GLY A 169 -13.85 -12.70 24.57
N LEU A 170 -14.88 -13.45 24.14
CA LEU A 170 -14.76 -14.52 23.15
C LEU A 170 -15.49 -14.21 21.83
N GLY A 171 -16.04 -12.99 21.69
CA GLY A 171 -16.90 -12.57 20.59
C GLY A 171 -16.19 -12.11 19.32
N VAL A 172 -14.87 -12.32 19.21
CA VAL A 172 -14.07 -11.88 18.05
C VAL A 172 -14.55 -12.57 16.77
N ARG A 173 -14.73 -11.78 15.70
CA ARG A 173 -15.18 -12.25 14.39
C ARG A 173 -14.12 -11.93 13.33
N PHE A 174 -14.42 -11.01 12.42
CA PHE A 174 -13.59 -10.67 11.28
C PHE A 174 -12.47 -9.72 11.67
N TYR A 175 -11.21 -10.09 11.43
CA TYR A 175 -10.09 -9.17 11.58
C TYR A 175 -8.92 -9.54 10.65
N GLN A 176 -8.10 -8.53 10.37
CA GLN A 176 -6.79 -8.67 9.73
C GLN A 176 -5.80 -7.74 10.44
N LEU A 177 -4.68 -8.28 10.87
CA LEU A 177 -3.59 -7.57 11.53
C LEU A 177 -2.30 -7.83 10.75
N ASN A 178 -1.81 -6.81 10.05
CA ASN A 178 -0.56 -6.89 9.28
C ASN A 178 0.57 -6.27 10.10
N TYR A 179 1.69 -7.00 10.15
CA TYR A 179 2.89 -6.57 10.84
C TYR A 179 4.13 -6.92 10.02
N VAL A 180 5.25 -6.33 10.42
CA VAL A 180 6.56 -6.78 9.95
C VAL A 180 7.45 -7.14 11.13
N THR A 181 8.39 -8.05 10.88
CA THR A 181 9.54 -8.33 11.75
C THR A 181 10.77 -7.64 11.18
N PHE A 182 11.51 -6.93 12.01
CA PHE A 182 12.75 -6.26 11.65
C PHE A 182 13.96 -7.20 11.85
N PRO A 183 15.06 -7.03 11.10
CA PRO A 183 16.27 -7.84 11.29
C PRO A 183 17.00 -7.53 12.61
N GLY A 184 16.72 -6.37 13.23
CA GLY A 184 17.26 -5.92 14.51
C GLY A 184 16.39 -4.82 15.13
N ASP A 185 16.70 -4.45 16.38
CA ASP A 185 15.94 -3.46 17.15
C ASP A 185 16.57 -2.05 17.12
N GLU A 186 17.56 -1.84 16.24
CA GLU A 186 18.23 -0.55 16.08
C GLU A 186 17.24 0.50 15.55
N GLY A 187 17.18 1.66 16.21
CA GLY A 187 16.27 2.75 15.86
C GLY A 187 14.79 2.51 16.19
N VAL A 188 14.41 1.30 16.65
CA VAL A 188 13.03 0.96 17.02
C VAL A 188 12.72 1.49 18.41
N ASN A 189 11.77 2.41 18.51
CA ASN A 189 11.23 2.86 19.79
C ASN A 189 9.95 2.09 20.09
N THR A 190 9.86 1.46 21.26
CA THR A 190 8.64 0.79 21.70
C THR A 190 7.50 1.80 21.78
N PHE A 191 6.35 1.45 21.19
CA PHE A 191 5.14 2.26 21.20
C PHE A 191 4.76 2.67 22.63
N GLN A 192 4.31 3.92 22.78
CA GLN A 192 3.71 4.46 23.99
C GLN A 192 2.39 5.13 23.63
N MET A 193 1.38 5.03 24.50
CA MET A 193 0.09 5.64 24.25
C MET A 193 0.18 7.18 24.24
N GLU A 194 0.89 7.75 25.20
CA GLU A 194 1.16 9.18 25.28
C GLU A 194 2.16 9.61 24.19
N LEU A 195 1.80 10.66 23.46
CA LEU A 195 2.65 11.24 22.40
C LEU A 195 3.68 12.19 22.99
N THR A 196 4.94 12.02 22.59
CA THR A 196 5.95 13.08 22.74
C THR A 196 5.62 14.29 21.84
N ASN A 197 6.24 15.43 22.10
CA ASN A 197 6.08 16.61 21.24
C ASN A 197 6.52 16.35 19.79
N GLU A 198 7.61 15.60 19.60
CA GLU A 198 8.11 15.24 18.28
C GLU A 198 7.13 14.30 17.54
N GLU A 199 6.62 13.27 18.21
CA GLU A 199 5.62 12.39 17.61
C GLU A 199 4.33 13.16 17.28
N ARG A 200 3.91 14.13 18.11
CA ARG A 200 2.74 14.97 17.84
C ARG A 200 2.92 15.80 16.57
N GLU A 201 4.13 16.33 16.33
CA GLU A 201 4.46 17.03 15.09
C GLU A 201 4.48 16.08 13.87
N MET A 202 5.06 14.89 14.01
CA MET A 202 5.06 13.87 12.94
C MET A 202 3.64 13.42 12.61
N LEU A 203 2.81 13.18 13.63
CA LEU A 203 1.41 12.80 13.48
C LEU A 203 0.61 13.89 12.75
N ALA A 204 0.81 15.16 13.11
CA ALA A 204 0.17 16.28 12.42
C ALA A 204 0.55 16.35 10.92
N LYS A 205 1.82 16.07 10.57
CA LYS A 205 2.26 15.97 9.17
C LYS A 205 1.60 14.80 8.44
N ALA A 206 1.47 13.65 9.09
CA ALA A 206 0.75 12.48 8.56
C ALA A 206 -0.73 12.78 8.29
N VAL A 207 -1.44 13.35 9.27
CA VAL A 207 -2.84 13.74 9.10
C VAL A 207 -2.98 14.75 7.95
N ALA A 208 -2.12 15.76 7.88
CA ALA A 208 -2.15 16.73 6.77
C ALA A 208 -1.91 16.07 5.41
N ARG A 209 -0.93 15.17 5.29
CA ARG A 209 -0.60 14.45 4.06
C ARG A 209 -1.74 13.55 3.57
N TRP A 210 -2.48 12.93 4.48
CA TRP A 210 -3.59 12.05 4.15
C TRP A 210 -4.90 12.81 3.91
N THR A 211 -5.07 13.98 4.54
CA THR A 211 -6.24 14.86 4.35
C THR A 211 -6.20 15.58 3.01
N ASP A 212 -5.02 16.05 2.58
CA ASP A 212 -4.81 16.66 1.26
C ASP A 212 -3.77 15.89 0.45
N PRO A 213 -4.19 14.81 -0.25
CA PRO A 213 -3.31 14.01 -1.06
C PRO A 213 -2.73 14.71 -2.30
N LEU A 214 -3.04 15.98 -2.57
CA LEU A 214 -2.46 16.74 -3.69
C LEU A 214 -1.63 17.94 -3.27
N GLY A 215 -1.97 18.60 -2.17
CA GLY A 215 -1.32 19.83 -1.72
C GLY A 215 0.20 19.69 -1.61
N ASN A 216 0.67 18.57 -1.06
CA ASN A 216 2.10 18.35 -0.84
C ASN A 216 2.88 18.06 -2.13
N LEU A 217 2.25 17.48 -3.17
CA LEU A 217 2.98 17.11 -4.40
C LEU A 217 3.66 18.32 -5.05
N ARG A 218 2.97 19.46 -5.06
CA ARG A 218 3.49 20.71 -5.63
C ARG A 218 4.68 21.27 -4.85
N GLN A 219 4.83 20.87 -3.59
CA GLN A 219 5.90 21.31 -2.69
C GLN A 219 7.08 20.31 -2.69
N SER A 220 6.88 19.09 -3.20
CA SER A 220 7.87 18.01 -3.15
C SER A 220 9.08 18.24 -4.06
N GLY A 221 8.99 19.07 -5.10
CA GLY A 221 10.11 19.31 -6.01
C GLY A 221 9.84 20.34 -7.10
N ALA A 222 10.83 20.54 -7.97
CA ALA A 222 10.70 21.41 -9.13
C ALA A 222 9.70 20.83 -10.13
N ALA A 223 8.81 21.68 -10.64
CA ALA A 223 7.83 21.31 -11.65
C ALA A 223 8.42 21.44 -13.06
N LEU A 224 8.43 20.34 -13.81
CA LEU A 224 8.73 20.32 -15.25
C LEU A 224 7.43 20.16 -16.02
N GLU A 225 7.05 21.20 -16.76
CA GLU A 225 5.86 21.19 -17.61
C GLU A 225 6.20 20.74 -19.04
N ILE A 226 5.45 19.76 -19.53
CA ILE A 226 5.62 19.18 -20.85
C ILE A 226 4.28 19.30 -21.60
N PRO A 227 4.19 20.17 -22.62
CA PRO A 227 3.02 20.26 -23.47
C PRO A 227 2.77 18.94 -24.20
N ILE A 228 1.51 18.47 -24.18
CA ILE A 228 1.06 17.36 -24.99
C ILE A 228 0.27 17.97 -26.14
N ASP A 229 0.83 17.92 -27.34
CA ASP A 229 0.13 18.24 -28.59
C ASP A 229 0.51 17.18 -29.62
N HIS A 230 -0.27 16.10 -29.62
CA HIS A 230 0.01 14.92 -30.43
C HIS A 230 -1.23 14.52 -31.21
N ASN A 231 -1.13 14.57 -32.53
CA ASN A 231 -2.22 14.22 -33.43
C ASN A 231 -1.83 12.96 -34.22
N PRO A 232 -2.20 11.75 -33.76
CA PRO A 232 -1.86 10.53 -34.45
C PRO A 232 -2.56 10.49 -35.82
N ALA A 233 -1.77 10.34 -36.89
CA ALA A 233 -2.26 10.31 -38.26
C ALA A 233 -2.73 8.90 -38.66
N GLY A 234 -3.86 8.42 -38.11
CA GLY A 234 -4.54 7.22 -38.59
C GLY A 234 -4.75 6.11 -37.56
N LYS A 235 -4.79 4.85 -38.03
CA LYS A 235 -5.17 3.66 -37.24
C LYS A 235 -4.02 3.04 -36.43
N GLU A 236 -2.78 3.50 -36.61
CA GLU A 236 -1.59 2.99 -35.92
C GLU A 236 -1.26 3.82 -34.68
N TYR A 237 -0.71 3.17 -33.64
CA TYR A 237 -0.24 3.86 -32.44
C TYR A 237 1.00 4.68 -32.78
N THR A 238 0.89 6.01 -32.76
CA THR A 238 2.07 6.90 -32.78
C THR A 238 2.33 7.46 -31.39
N LEU A 239 3.60 7.75 -31.11
CA LEU A 239 4.10 8.03 -29.78
C LEU A 239 4.32 9.52 -29.59
N PHE A 240 3.63 10.13 -28.63
CA PHE A 240 4.19 11.29 -27.96
C PHE A 240 5.37 10.80 -27.12
N SER A 241 6.51 11.49 -27.15
CA SER A 241 7.72 11.09 -26.44
C SER A 241 8.45 12.32 -25.88
N HIS A 242 8.89 12.22 -24.63
CA HIS A 242 9.75 13.22 -24.01
C HIS A 242 10.84 12.53 -23.20
N THR A 243 12.10 12.92 -23.40
CA THR A 243 13.24 12.34 -22.69
C THR A 243 13.75 13.33 -21.64
N LEU A 244 13.64 12.94 -20.38
CA LEU A 244 14.30 13.57 -19.25
C LEU A 244 15.78 13.21 -19.29
N LYS A 245 16.64 14.19 -19.03
CA LYS A 245 18.09 14.01 -18.96
C LYS A 245 18.59 14.57 -17.65
N SER A 246 19.43 13.81 -16.96
CA SER A 246 20.10 14.29 -15.76
C SER A 246 21.47 13.63 -15.61
N ASP A 247 22.46 14.42 -15.22
CA ASP A 247 23.81 13.96 -14.90
C ASP A 247 23.89 13.36 -13.48
N ALA A 248 22.88 13.61 -12.65
CA ALA A 248 22.74 13.06 -11.30
C ALA A 248 21.44 12.27 -11.15
N PRO A 249 21.38 11.25 -10.26
CA PRO A 249 20.15 10.55 -9.96
C PRO A 249 19.05 11.50 -9.46
N MET A 250 17.84 11.33 -10.00
CA MET A 250 16.68 12.17 -9.70
C MET A 250 15.55 11.33 -9.11
N LEU A 251 14.83 11.90 -8.15
CA LEU A 251 13.58 11.39 -7.64
C LEU A 251 12.41 12.12 -8.30
N VAL A 252 11.54 11.39 -8.98
CA VAL A 252 10.23 11.86 -9.42
C VAL A 252 9.23 11.57 -8.32
N HIS A 253 8.63 12.62 -7.75
CA HIS A 253 7.62 12.55 -6.69
C HIS A 253 6.21 12.25 -7.22
N GLY A 254 6.00 12.51 -8.52
CA GLY A 254 4.74 12.22 -9.17
C GLY A 254 4.56 12.96 -10.49
N ILE A 255 3.49 12.57 -11.19
CA ILE A 255 3.11 13.06 -12.51
C ILE A 255 1.64 13.47 -12.45
N THR A 256 1.34 14.67 -12.97
CA THR A 256 -0.04 15.10 -13.26
C THR A 256 -0.25 15.24 -14.75
N VAL A 257 -1.43 14.87 -15.24
CA VAL A 257 -1.84 15.08 -16.63
C VAL A 257 -3.18 15.80 -16.69
N GLU A 258 -3.20 16.91 -17.40
CA GLU A 258 -4.38 17.77 -17.63
C GLU A 258 -4.77 17.73 -19.11
N GLY A 259 -6.07 17.88 -19.40
CA GLY A 259 -6.60 17.99 -20.77
C GLY A 259 -6.94 16.67 -21.45
N LEU A 260 -6.43 15.53 -20.97
CA LEU A 260 -6.83 14.21 -21.47
C LEU A 260 -8.14 13.76 -20.82
N LYS A 261 -9.19 13.55 -21.62
CA LYS A 261 -10.53 13.17 -21.13
C LYS A 261 -11.15 12.02 -21.92
N GLY A 262 -12.12 11.35 -21.32
CA GLY A 262 -13.02 10.42 -21.99
C GLY A 262 -12.30 9.27 -22.70
N GLN A 263 -12.44 9.19 -24.02
CA GLN A 263 -11.84 8.11 -24.81
C GLN A 263 -10.31 8.19 -24.88
N ALA A 264 -9.73 9.39 -24.87
CA ALA A 264 -8.27 9.56 -24.87
C ALA A 264 -7.64 8.94 -23.62
N LEU A 265 -8.25 9.16 -22.44
CA LEU A 265 -7.80 8.55 -21.18
C LEU A 265 -7.96 7.02 -21.19
N ARG A 266 -9.07 6.50 -21.72
CA ARG A 266 -9.38 5.06 -21.71
C ARG A 266 -8.64 4.23 -22.75
N ARG A 267 -8.23 4.85 -23.86
CA ARG A 267 -7.65 4.15 -25.02
C ARG A 267 -6.19 4.50 -25.25
N SER A 268 -5.54 5.06 -24.23
CA SER A 268 -4.11 5.37 -24.25
C SER A 268 -3.38 4.67 -23.13
N ALA A 269 -2.08 4.50 -23.30
CA ALA A 269 -1.17 3.97 -22.29
C ALA A 269 -0.01 4.94 -22.06
N VAL A 270 0.48 4.99 -20.83
CA VAL A 270 1.79 5.57 -20.50
C VAL A 270 2.86 4.49 -20.64
N GLU A 271 4.03 4.89 -21.08
CA GLU A 271 5.25 4.08 -21.04
C GLU A 271 6.37 4.91 -20.41
N ILE A 272 7.10 4.30 -19.48
CA ILE A 272 8.28 4.87 -18.82
C ILE A 272 9.45 3.93 -19.12
N THR A 273 10.51 4.46 -19.74
CA THR A 273 11.73 3.71 -20.04
C THR A 273 12.91 4.34 -19.30
N PHE A 274 13.64 3.53 -18.55
CA PHE A 274 14.88 3.90 -17.89
C PHE A 274 16.07 3.60 -18.80
N SER A 275 17.18 4.34 -18.65
CA SER A 275 18.40 4.12 -19.44
C SER A 275 19.17 2.84 -19.10
N GLU A 276 18.82 2.21 -17.97
CA GLU A 276 19.41 0.95 -17.49
C GLU A 276 19.22 -0.18 -18.51
N GLU A 277 20.32 -0.84 -18.88
CA GLU A 277 20.30 -1.95 -19.85
C GLU A 277 19.53 -3.16 -19.29
N GLY A 278 18.75 -3.83 -20.13
CA GLY A 278 17.98 -5.02 -19.76
C GLY A 278 16.70 -4.76 -18.96
N VAL A 279 16.42 -3.51 -18.58
CA VAL A 279 15.18 -3.13 -17.91
C VAL A 279 14.05 -2.97 -18.92
N PRO A 280 12.95 -3.75 -18.83
CA PRO A 280 11.81 -3.58 -19.71
C PRO A 280 11.09 -2.25 -19.42
N PRO A 281 10.45 -1.63 -20.43
CA PRO A 281 9.67 -0.42 -20.20
C PRO A 281 8.44 -0.72 -19.34
N LEU A 282 8.18 0.14 -18.35
CA LEU A 282 6.94 0.11 -17.59
C LEU A 282 5.83 0.69 -18.46
N ARG A 283 4.87 -0.14 -18.86
CA ARG A 283 3.76 0.28 -19.74
C ARG A 283 2.41 -0.05 -19.10
N LEU A 284 1.55 0.96 -18.96
CA LEU A 284 0.25 0.84 -18.30
C LEU A 284 -0.86 1.61 -19.04
N PRO A 285 -2.09 1.07 -19.13
CA PRO A 285 -3.24 1.86 -19.54
C PRO A 285 -3.38 3.10 -18.65
N LEU A 286 -3.63 4.28 -19.22
CA LEU A 286 -3.77 5.51 -18.42
C LEU A 286 -4.93 5.42 -17.42
N SER A 287 -5.98 4.68 -17.74
CA SER A 287 -7.09 4.44 -16.82
C SER A 287 -6.68 3.66 -15.58
N PHE A 288 -5.69 2.77 -15.66
CA PHE A 288 -5.16 2.07 -14.49
C PHE A 288 -4.10 2.92 -13.78
N PHE A 289 -3.23 3.58 -14.54
CA PHE A 289 -2.19 4.46 -14.00
C PHE A 289 -2.76 5.58 -13.12
N PHE A 290 -3.96 6.09 -13.43
CA PHE A 290 -4.63 7.15 -12.67
C PHE A 290 -5.84 6.68 -11.84
N GLY A 291 -6.12 5.36 -11.78
CA GLY A 291 -7.28 4.82 -11.05
C GLY A 291 -8.64 5.21 -11.64
N GLN A 292 -8.71 5.53 -12.93
CA GLN A 292 -9.89 6.02 -13.66
C GLN A 292 -10.57 4.92 -14.50
N ALA A 293 -10.53 3.65 -14.09
CA ALA A 293 -11.25 2.59 -14.78
C ALA A 293 -12.77 2.85 -14.76
N PHE A 294 -13.48 2.34 -15.76
CA PHE A 294 -14.92 2.54 -15.97
C PHE A 294 -15.42 4.01 -15.92
N ASN A 295 -14.55 5.01 -16.12
CA ASN A 295 -14.87 6.42 -15.88
C ASN A 295 -15.34 6.67 -14.44
N ALA A 296 -14.59 6.13 -13.47
CA ALA A 296 -14.76 6.47 -12.06
C ALA A 296 -15.05 7.96 -11.84
N GLN A 297 -15.92 8.27 -10.88
CA GLN A 297 -16.10 9.66 -10.45
C GLN A 297 -14.74 10.20 -9.96
N PRO A 298 -14.46 11.51 -10.12
CA PRO A 298 -13.22 12.08 -9.60
C PRO A 298 -13.08 11.82 -8.09
N PHE A 299 -11.92 11.29 -7.68
CA PHE A 299 -11.58 11.01 -6.30
C PHE A 299 -10.11 11.33 -6.05
N ALA A 300 -9.75 11.53 -4.79
CA ALA A 300 -8.37 11.77 -4.37
C ALA A 300 -7.92 10.68 -3.39
N SER A 301 -6.98 9.84 -3.81
CA SER A 301 -6.24 8.93 -2.91
C SER A 301 -4.81 9.41 -2.68
N LEU A 302 -4.06 8.73 -1.80
CA LEU A 302 -2.67 9.06 -1.49
C LEU A 302 -1.76 9.11 -2.71
N LEU A 303 -1.86 8.11 -3.61
CA LEU A 303 -0.91 7.95 -4.71
C LEU A 303 -1.52 8.04 -6.10
N PHE A 304 -2.83 7.90 -6.31
CA PHE A 304 -3.43 8.27 -7.60
C PHE A 304 -4.81 8.92 -7.47
N GLY A 305 -5.34 9.41 -8.57
CA GLY A 305 -6.72 9.86 -8.63
C GLY A 305 -6.90 10.99 -9.64
N LYS A 306 -7.98 11.75 -9.42
CA LYS A 306 -8.35 12.88 -10.26
C LYS A 306 -8.99 13.98 -9.43
N VAL A 307 -8.42 15.19 -9.49
CA VAL A 307 -8.97 16.40 -8.84
C VAL A 307 -9.10 17.50 -9.89
N GLY A 308 -10.32 18.04 -10.00
CA GLY A 308 -10.67 18.93 -11.09
C GLY A 308 -10.40 18.25 -12.44
N GLU A 309 -9.51 18.84 -13.23
CA GLU A 309 -9.14 18.36 -14.57
C GLU A 309 -7.83 17.56 -14.59
N ALA A 310 -7.10 17.50 -13.48
CA ALA A 310 -5.82 16.83 -13.38
C ALA A 310 -6.01 15.39 -12.89
N CYS A 311 -5.61 14.42 -13.72
CA CYS A 311 -5.32 13.06 -13.25
C CYS A 311 -3.90 13.03 -12.69
N TYR A 312 -3.66 12.29 -11.61
CA TYR A 312 -2.35 12.23 -10.98
C TYR A 312 -1.95 10.83 -10.57
N ASN A 313 -0.64 10.57 -10.61
CA ASN A 313 0.00 9.42 -10.00
C ASN A 313 1.27 9.91 -9.27
N ARG A 314 1.36 9.64 -7.97
CA ARG A 314 2.43 10.02 -7.03
C ARG A 314 3.22 8.81 -6.57
N VAL A 315 3.11 7.65 -7.21
CA VAL A 315 4.01 6.52 -6.94
C VAL A 315 5.41 7.01 -7.38
N PRO A 316 6.33 7.24 -6.43
CA PRO A 316 7.59 7.87 -6.77
C PRO A 316 8.48 6.91 -7.54
N PHE A 317 9.42 7.44 -8.32
CA PHE A 317 10.43 6.61 -8.95
C PHE A 317 11.70 7.37 -9.19
N ILE A 318 12.80 6.63 -9.32
CA ILE A 318 14.13 7.19 -9.49
C ILE A 318 14.61 6.89 -10.90
N TYR A 319 15.27 7.86 -11.52
CA TYR A 319 16.02 7.62 -12.74
C TYR A 319 17.42 8.19 -12.62
N SER A 320 18.36 7.52 -13.28
CA SER A 320 19.72 7.99 -13.52
C SER A 320 19.95 8.03 -15.03
N GLY A 321 20.64 9.06 -15.52
CA GLY A 321 20.81 9.29 -16.96
C GLY A 321 19.49 9.67 -17.65
N ASP A 322 19.18 8.99 -18.76
CA ASP A 322 17.98 9.27 -19.54
C ASP A 322 16.76 8.51 -19.00
N CYS A 323 15.62 9.19 -18.90
CA CYS A 323 14.32 8.58 -18.65
C CYS A 323 13.34 9.07 -19.71
N THR A 324 12.75 8.16 -20.48
CA THR A 324 11.83 8.52 -21.56
C THR A 324 10.40 8.21 -21.17
N LEU A 325 9.55 9.23 -21.25
CA LEU A 325 8.11 9.14 -21.05
C LEU A 325 7.43 9.13 -22.41
N ARG A 326 6.55 8.14 -22.65
CA ARG A 326 5.74 8.08 -23.87
C ARG A 326 4.26 7.95 -23.56
N LEU A 327 3.43 8.51 -24.43
CA LEU A 327 2.00 8.23 -24.46
C LEU A 327 1.66 7.52 -25.77
N HIS A 328 1.11 6.32 -25.66
CA HIS A 328 0.65 5.51 -26.78
C HIS A 328 -0.83 5.79 -26.98
N SER A 329 -1.22 6.34 -28.13
CA SER A 329 -2.62 6.60 -28.45
C SER A 329 -2.88 6.50 -29.95
N ILE A 330 -4.08 6.04 -30.29
CA ILE A 330 -4.67 6.16 -31.64
C ILE A 330 -5.62 7.36 -31.76
N LEU A 331 -5.83 8.09 -30.67
CA LEU A 331 -6.66 9.29 -30.57
C LEU A 331 -5.78 10.53 -30.40
N PRO A 332 -6.17 11.69 -30.94
CA PRO A 332 -5.52 12.96 -30.63
C PRO A 332 -5.41 13.20 -29.13
N LEU A 333 -4.20 13.56 -28.70
CA LEU A 333 -3.88 13.93 -27.33
C LEU A 333 -3.53 15.42 -27.29
N LYS A 334 -4.28 16.17 -26.49
CA LYS A 334 -3.99 17.58 -26.24
C LYS A 334 -4.10 17.86 -24.75
N GLY A 335 -3.07 18.45 -24.18
CA GLY A 335 -3.01 18.65 -22.73
C GLY A 335 -1.63 19.06 -22.25
N LYS A 336 -1.38 18.81 -20.97
CA LYS A 336 -0.10 19.09 -20.32
C LYS A 336 0.21 17.96 -19.34
N MET A 337 1.45 17.48 -19.38
CA MET A 337 2.01 16.64 -18.33
C MET A 337 2.92 17.51 -17.46
N THR A 338 2.81 17.38 -16.14
CA THR A 338 3.74 18.04 -15.20
C THR A 338 4.37 16.98 -14.33
N LEU A 339 5.70 16.97 -14.27
CA LEU A 339 6.47 16.13 -13.36
C LEU A 339 7.01 16.96 -12.21
N TYR A 340 6.93 16.42 -11.00
CA TYR A 340 7.52 17.01 -9.81
C TYR A 340 8.75 16.21 -9.43
N GLN A 341 9.93 16.83 -9.45
CA GLN A 341 11.19 16.12 -9.25
C GLN A 341 12.22 16.90 -8.43
N SER A 342 13.10 16.17 -7.77
CA SER A 342 14.25 16.71 -7.04
C SER A 342 15.48 15.83 -7.28
N PRO A 343 16.70 16.35 -7.03
CA PRO A 343 17.86 15.48 -6.87
C PRO A 343 17.58 14.39 -5.84
N LEU A 344 18.08 13.18 -6.09
CA LEU A 344 17.97 12.09 -5.13
C LEU A 344 18.83 12.40 -3.89
N ASN A 345 18.27 12.17 -2.70
CA ASN A 345 19.03 12.20 -1.46
C ASN A 345 19.34 10.77 -0.98
N GLY A 346 20.62 10.40 -0.94
CA GLY A 346 21.08 9.04 -0.67
C GLY A 346 21.59 8.34 -1.92
N SER A 347 21.96 7.07 -1.76
CA SER A 347 22.56 6.30 -2.85
C SER A 347 21.49 5.59 -3.68
N PRO A 348 21.54 5.60 -5.03
CA PRO A 348 20.53 4.95 -5.87
C PRO A 348 20.30 3.46 -5.57
N GLU A 349 21.32 2.75 -5.10
CA GLU A 349 21.26 1.35 -4.69
C GLU A 349 20.41 1.10 -3.43
N ASP A 350 20.17 2.12 -2.61
CA ASP A 350 19.26 2.04 -1.46
C ASP A 350 17.79 1.95 -1.88
N PHE A 351 17.51 2.20 -3.17
CA PHE A 351 16.17 2.32 -3.70
C PHE A 351 15.88 1.29 -4.78
N GLY A 352 14.70 0.69 -4.70
CA GLY A 352 14.21 -0.18 -5.74
C GLY A 352 13.78 0.60 -6.98
N ARG A 353 13.74 -0.11 -8.10
CA ARG A 353 13.20 0.40 -9.37
C ARG A 353 11.70 0.21 -9.37
N LEU A 354 10.96 1.23 -9.79
CA LEU A 354 9.50 1.14 -9.91
C LEU A 354 9.14 0.12 -10.99
N GLU A 355 8.35 -0.86 -10.60
CA GLU A 355 7.76 -1.87 -11.47
C GLU A 355 6.24 -1.86 -11.32
N ALA A 356 5.56 -2.40 -12.32
CA ALA A 356 4.13 -2.57 -12.28
C ALA A 356 3.72 -3.86 -13.00
N HIS A 357 2.90 -4.67 -12.34
CA HIS A 357 2.34 -5.88 -12.96
C HIS A 357 0.86 -5.64 -13.25
N TYR A 358 0.51 -5.63 -14.54
CA TYR A 358 -0.86 -5.57 -15.03
C TYR A 358 -1.29 -6.96 -15.49
N HIS A 359 -2.40 -7.46 -14.97
CA HIS A 359 -2.91 -8.78 -15.31
C HIS A 359 -4.40 -8.75 -15.64
N GLU A 360 -4.83 -9.64 -16.53
CA GLU A 360 -6.23 -9.82 -16.91
C GLU A 360 -6.63 -11.30 -16.86
N SER A 361 -7.76 -11.60 -16.24
CA SER A 361 -8.43 -12.90 -16.30
C SER A 361 -9.85 -12.68 -16.83
N LEU A 362 -10.01 -12.82 -18.15
CA LEU A 362 -11.23 -12.45 -18.89
C LEU A 362 -11.80 -13.64 -19.66
N PRO A 363 -12.74 -14.40 -19.09
CA PRO A 363 -13.16 -14.35 -17.68
C PRO A 363 -12.19 -15.09 -16.76
N THR A 364 -12.45 -15.05 -15.46
CA THR A 364 -11.84 -15.93 -14.47
C THR A 364 -12.17 -17.40 -14.75
N VAL A 365 -11.29 -18.29 -14.28
CA VAL A 365 -11.43 -19.74 -14.45
C VAL A 365 -11.60 -20.37 -13.06
N PRO A 366 -12.62 -21.22 -12.84
CA PRO A 366 -12.77 -21.93 -11.58
C PRO A 366 -11.51 -22.67 -11.14
N ASP A 367 -11.29 -22.72 -9.83
CA ASP A 367 -10.10 -23.31 -9.18
C ASP A 367 -8.76 -22.62 -9.51
N GLN A 368 -8.77 -21.50 -10.25
CA GLN A 368 -7.55 -20.72 -10.55
C GLN A 368 -7.65 -19.33 -9.91
N HIS A 369 -6.71 -19.00 -9.04
CA HIS A 369 -6.61 -17.66 -8.48
C HIS A 369 -6.29 -16.61 -9.56
N HIS A 370 -6.73 -15.37 -9.35
CA HIS A 370 -6.28 -14.22 -10.13
C HIS A 370 -4.96 -13.68 -9.57
N PRO A 371 -3.84 -13.70 -10.31
CA PRO A 371 -2.57 -13.21 -9.80
C PRO A 371 -2.52 -11.67 -9.83
N PHE A 372 -2.08 -11.08 -8.72
CA PHE A 372 -1.67 -9.67 -8.66
C PHE A 372 -0.19 -9.52 -9.03
N LEU A 373 0.68 -10.40 -8.52
CA LEU A 373 2.11 -10.37 -8.79
C LEU A 373 2.72 -11.76 -8.60
N GLN A 374 3.47 -12.22 -9.59
CA GLN A 374 4.39 -13.36 -9.48
C GLN A 374 5.77 -12.88 -9.90
N ALA A 375 6.72 -12.85 -8.97
CA ALA A 375 8.06 -12.33 -9.22
C ALA A 375 9.13 -13.10 -8.45
N SER A 376 10.36 -13.01 -8.96
CA SER A 376 11.57 -13.50 -8.31
C SER A 376 12.58 -12.34 -8.17
N GLY A 377 13.50 -12.49 -7.23
CA GLY A 377 14.40 -11.43 -6.78
C GLY A 377 13.90 -10.79 -5.48
N LYS A 378 14.49 -9.65 -5.12
CA LYS A 378 14.10 -8.88 -3.94
C LYS A 378 13.27 -7.67 -4.32
N GLY A 379 12.39 -7.24 -3.42
CA GLY A 379 11.54 -6.09 -3.65
C GLY A 379 10.47 -5.91 -2.59
N HIS A 380 9.52 -5.02 -2.84
CA HIS A 380 8.35 -4.85 -1.98
C HIS A 380 7.15 -4.27 -2.73
N VAL A 381 5.95 -4.77 -2.40
CA VAL A 381 4.67 -4.27 -2.93
C VAL A 381 4.23 -3.02 -2.16
N VAL A 382 3.70 -2.03 -2.89
CA VAL A 382 3.27 -0.73 -2.32
C VAL A 382 1.83 -0.34 -2.66
N GLY A 383 1.16 -1.06 -3.54
CA GLY A 383 -0.22 -0.75 -3.85
C GLY A 383 -0.86 -1.63 -4.90
N THR A 384 -2.18 -1.69 -4.86
CA THR A 384 -2.98 -2.50 -5.78
C THR A 384 -4.21 -1.75 -6.26
N TYR A 385 -4.65 -2.09 -7.46
CA TYR A 385 -5.93 -1.67 -8.02
C TYR A 385 -6.57 -2.86 -8.74
N LEU A 386 -7.73 -3.29 -8.27
CA LEU A 386 -8.53 -4.38 -8.84
C LEU A 386 -9.77 -3.80 -9.51
N VAL A 387 -10.04 -4.25 -10.74
CA VAL A 387 -11.18 -3.82 -11.55
C VAL A 387 -11.92 -5.08 -11.99
N THR A 388 -13.17 -5.19 -11.57
CA THR A 388 -14.02 -6.36 -11.81
C THR A 388 -15.32 -5.98 -12.52
N GLU A 389 -15.79 -6.87 -13.39
CA GLU A 389 -17.11 -6.81 -14.00
C GLU A 389 -17.70 -8.21 -14.06
N GLY A 390 -18.89 -8.40 -13.52
CA GLY A 390 -19.55 -9.71 -13.49
C GLY A 390 -21.05 -9.62 -13.78
N PRO A 391 -21.76 -10.76 -13.67
CA PRO A 391 -23.20 -10.82 -13.85
C PRO A 391 -23.94 -9.77 -13.01
N HIS A 392 -25.08 -9.28 -13.51
CA HIS A 392 -25.92 -8.37 -12.75
C HIS A 392 -26.39 -9.01 -11.42
N GLY A 393 -26.22 -8.32 -10.30
CA GLY A 393 -26.62 -8.81 -8.98
C GLY A 393 -25.63 -8.42 -7.88
N LEU A 394 -25.70 -9.11 -6.75
CA LEU A 394 -24.70 -8.98 -5.69
C LEU A 394 -23.35 -9.54 -6.18
N PRO A 395 -22.24 -8.81 -6.01
CA PRO A 395 -20.95 -9.19 -6.56
C PRO A 395 -20.23 -10.22 -5.68
N PHE A 396 -20.75 -11.45 -5.58
CA PHE A 396 -20.15 -12.53 -4.76
C PHE A 396 -18.72 -12.93 -5.16
N TRP A 397 -18.25 -12.52 -6.35
CA TRP A 397 -16.84 -12.63 -6.68
C TRP A 397 -15.93 -11.80 -5.75
N LEU A 398 -16.46 -10.85 -4.98
CA LEU A 398 -15.70 -10.10 -3.98
C LEU A 398 -15.50 -10.83 -2.65
N GLU A 399 -16.03 -12.05 -2.46
CA GLU A 399 -15.76 -12.86 -1.25
C GLU A 399 -14.38 -13.52 -1.26
N GLY A 400 -13.59 -13.37 -2.33
CA GLY A 400 -12.38 -14.16 -2.49
C GLY A 400 -11.19 -13.64 -1.66
N ASP A 401 -10.52 -14.53 -0.93
CA ASP A 401 -9.36 -14.21 -0.11
C ASP A 401 -8.12 -13.84 -0.92
N ASP A 402 -7.38 -12.83 -0.46
CA ASP A 402 -6.01 -12.59 -0.90
C ASP A 402 -5.02 -13.52 -0.18
N ARG A 403 -4.02 -14.03 -0.91
CA ARG A 403 -2.96 -14.87 -0.34
C ARG A 403 -1.61 -14.42 -0.85
N TRP A 404 -0.64 -14.39 0.07
CA TRP A 404 0.72 -13.97 -0.19
C TRP A 404 1.68 -15.07 0.24
N ILE A 405 2.21 -15.77 -0.74
CA ILE A 405 3.32 -16.68 -0.56
C ILE A 405 4.60 -15.87 -0.80
N ILE A 406 5.36 -15.66 0.27
CA ILE A 406 6.57 -14.83 0.27
C ILE A 406 7.73 -15.72 0.70
N ASP A 407 8.75 -15.79 -0.15
CA ASP A 407 9.94 -16.62 0.05
C ASP A 407 9.57 -18.08 0.40
N ASP A 408 8.64 -18.63 -0.38
CA ASP A 408 8.08 -19.99 -0.29
C ASP A 408 7.21 -20.28 0.96
N GLU A 409 6.81 -19.26 1.72
CA GLU A 409 5.95 -19.40 2.90
C GLU A 409 4.66 -18.58 2.76
N LEU A 410 3.51 -19.17 3.13
CA LEU A 410 2.27 -18.39 3.27
C LEU A 410 2.41 -17.44 4.47
N ARG A 411 2.54 -16.14 4.19
CA ARG A 411 2.79 -15.11 5.20
C ARG A 411 1.57 -14.24 5.48
N ILE A 412 0.72 -14.01 4.48
CA ILE A 412 -0.50 -13.22 4.61
C ILE A 412 -1.64 -13.99 3.96
N HIS A 413 -2.76 -14.07 4.66
CA HIS A 413 -4.01 -14.62 4.17
C HIS A 413 -5.16 -13.71 4.61
N GLY A 414 -5.91 -13.20 3.64
CA GLY A 414 -7.08 -12.36 3.85
C GLY A 414 -8.32 -13.13 4.27
N THR A 415 -9.46 -12.46 4.19
CA THR A 415 -10.77 -12.94 4.65
C THR A 415 -11.91 -12.61 3.67
N GLY A 416 -11.58 -11.98 2.54
CA GLY A 416 -12.50 -11.46 1.55
C GLY A 416 -11.82 -10.41 0.67
N SER A 417 -12.27 -10.23 -0.58
CA SER A 417 -11.67 -9.24 -1.47
C SER A 417 -12.03 -7.83 -1.02
N GLU A 418 -13.24 -7.62 -0.51
CA GLU A 418 -13.63 -6.34 0.08
C GLU A 418 -12.81 -6.05 1.35
N ASP A 419 -12.57 -7.07 2.17
CA ASP A 419 -11.86 -6.96 3.45
C ASP A 419 -10.40 -6.52 3.21
N TYR A 420 -9.78 -7.09 2.17
CA TYR A 420 -8.46 -6.68 1.69
C TYR A 420 -8.40 -5.17 1.38
N PHE A 421 -9.47 -4.61 0.82
CA PHE A 421 -9.63 -3.19 0.50
C PHE A 421 -10.20 -2.35 1.67
N ASN A 422 -10.16 -2.87 2.90
CA ASN A 422 -10.74 -2.30 4.12
C ASN A 422 -12.25 -2.04 4.07
N CYS A 423 -12.97 -2.60 3.11
CA CYS A 423 -14.42 -2.63 3.14
C CYS A 423 -14.87 -3.69 4.15
N GLY A 424 -16.17 -3.81 4.38
CA GLY A 424 -16.75 -4.94 5.08
C GLY A 424 -18.25 -4.97 4.80
N TRP A 425 -18.80 -6.16 4.60
CA TRP A 425 -20.24 -6.34 4.35
C TRP A 425 -20.75 -5.52 3.14
N TYR A 426 -20.02 -5.52 2.02
CA TYR A 426 -20.32 -4.72 0.82
C TYR A 426 -21.73 -4.96 0.25
N ALA A 427 -22.31 -6.13 0.50
CA ALA A 427 -23.65 -6.51 0.06
C ALA A 427 -24.79 -5.87 0.88
N LEU A 428 -24.47 -5.26 2.02
CA LEU A 428 -25.47 -4.70 2.94
C LEU A 428 -25.62 -3.20 2.77
N LYS A 429 -26.88 -2.76 2.76
CA LYS A 429 -27.24 -1.34 2.73
C LYS A 429 -26.64 -0.62 3.93
N GLY A 430 -26.02 0.53 3.68
CA GLY A 430 -25.37 1.32 4.73
C GLY A 430 -23.88 1.01 4.91
N ARG A 431 -23.35 -0.03 4.25
CA ARG A 431 -21.93 -0.40 4.31
C ARG A 431 -21.17 0.19 3.12
N LEU A 432 -21.47 -0.30 1.92
CA LEU A 432 -20.99 0.27 0.65
C LEU A 432 -22.19 0.50 -0.29
N ASN A 433 -22.67 1.73 -0.37
CA ASN A 433 -23.89 2.05 -1.14
C ASN A 433 -23.63 2.49 -2.59
N GLY A 434 -22.36 2.60 -2.97
CA GLY A 434 -21.93 3.15 -4.26
C GLY A 434 -20.45 3.49 -4.22
N PRO A 435 -19.94 4.24 -5.21
CA PRO A 435 -18.55 4.66 -5.22
C PRO A 435 -18.20 5.50 -3.99
N GLU A 436 -17.21 5.05 -3.22
CA GLU A 436 -16.72 5.74 -2.02
C GLU A 436 -15.25 5.41 -1.81
N THR A 437 -14.45 6.42 -1.50
CA THR A 437 -12.99 6.29 -1.37
C THR A 437 -12.47 7.03 -0.16
N LEU A 438 -11.48 6.45 0.49
CA LEU A 438 -10.68 7.04 1.55
C LEU A 438 -9.24 7.28 1.03
N PRO A 439 -8.38 8.01 1.75
CA PRO A 439 -7.05 8.33 1.24
C PRO A 439 -6.21 7.11 0.87
N SER A 440 -6.19 6.06 1.69
CA SER A 440 -5.35 4.88 1.45
C SER A 440 -6.05 3.75 0.68
N HIS A 441 -7.38 3.75 0.57
CA HIS A 441 -8.15 2.64 0.00
C HIS A 441 -9.56 3.06 -0.43
N GLY A 442 -10.24 2.19 -1.17
CA GLY A 442 -11.68 2.26 -1.37
C GLY A 442 -12.12 1.90 -2.78
N PHE A 443 -13.39 2.16 -3.07
CA PHE A 443 -14.10 1.72 -4.26
C PHE A 443 -14.50 2.90 -5.14
N PRO A 444 -13.61 3.41 -6.02
CA PRO A 444 -13.96 4.48 -6.98
C PRO A 444 -15.05 4.09 -7.98
N VAL A 445 -15.35 2.79 -8.11
CA VAL A 445 -16.49 2.27 -8.86
C VAL A 445 -17.13 1.17 -8.03
N TYR A 446 -18.43 1.26 -7.80
CA TYR A 446 -19.23 0.19 -7.24
C TYR A 446 -20.69 0.42 -7.65
N GLY A 447 -21.23 -0.46 -8.49
CA GLY A 447 -22.63 -0.33 -8.91
C GLY A 447 -23.01 -1.09 -10.17
N THR A 448 -24.32 -1.23 -10.37
CA THR A 448 -24.93 -1.98 -11.46
C THR A 448 -25.12 -1.12 -12.71
N THR A 449 -24.76 -1.68 -13.87
CA THR A 449 -25.23 -1.23 -15.18
C THR A 449 -26.50 -2.01 -15.56
N PRO A 450 -27.18 -1.70 -16.68
CA PRO A 450 -28.30 -2.53 -17.15
C PRO A 450 -27.95 -4.00 -17.44
N ALA A 451 -26.66 -4.34 -17.62
CA ALA A 451 -26.22 -5.67 -18.02
C ALA A 451 -25.34 -6.38 -16.96
N THR A 452 -24.61 -5.63 -16.14
CA THR A 452 -23.52 -6.15 -15.30
C THR A 452 -23.44 -5.42 -13.96
N MET A 453 -22.74 -5.99 -13.00
CA MET A 453 -22.30 -5.29 -11.79
C MET A 453 -20.79 -5.04 -11.90
N ARG A 454 -20.33 -3.83 -11.57
CA ARG A 454 -18.93 -3.41 -11.66
C ARG A 454 -18.43 -2.97 -10.31
N ALA A 455 -17.20 -3.36 -9.99
CA ALA A 455 -16.47 -2.84 -8.85
C ALA A 455 -15.03 -2.54 -9.26
N ALA A 456 -14.49 -1.40 -8.85
CA ALA A 456 -13.07 -1.11 -8.93
C ALA A 456 -12.63 -0.65 -7.55
N ALA A 457 -11.60 -1.27 -7.01
CA ALA A 457 -11.13 -1.07 -5.64
C ALA A 457 -9.61 -0.93 -5.61
N PHE A 458 -9.09 -0.04 -4.76
CA PHE A 458 -7.65 0.13 -4.56
C PHE A 458 -7.29 0.07 -3.08
N ARG A 459 -6.04 -0.29 -2.80
CA ARG A 459 -5.40 -0.15 -1.50
C ARG A 459 -3.92 0.16 -1.69
N TRP A 460 -3.45 1.17 -0.97
CA TRP A 460 -2.04 1.52 -0.84
C TRP A 460 -1.45 0.80 0.37
N HIS A 461 -0.38 0.04 0.12
CA HIS A 461 0.49 -0.52 1.16
C HIS A 461 1.58 0.52 1.42
N TYR A 462 1.23 1.58 2.14
CA TYR A 462 2.06 2.79 2.22
C TYR A 462 3.15 2.66 3.28
N SER A 463 2.78 2.58 4.56
CA SER A 463 3.70 2.20 5.64
C SER A 463 3.80 0.67 5.76
N ASP A 464 2.70 -0.03 5.51
CA ASP A 464 2.54 -1.49 5.52
C ASP A 464 3.02 -2.19 4.23
N CYS A 465 4.08 -1.69 3.58
CA CYS A 465 4.66 -2.36 2.40
C CYS A 465 5.00 -3.84 2.68
N VAL A 466 4.89 -4.68 1.65
CA VAL A 466 5.12 -6.13 1.76
C VAL A 466 6.44 -6.51 1.08
N PRO A 467 7.57 -6.57 1.82
CA PRO A 467 8.86 -6.97 1.28
C PRO A 467 9.01 -8.48 1.07
N PHE A 468 9.88 -8.84 0.14
CA PHE A 468 10.32 -10.20 -0.17
C PHE A 468 11.79 -10.19 -0.62
N ASP A 469 12.54 -11.23 -0.26
CA ASP A 469 13.99 -11.29 -0.57
C ASP A 469 14.30 -12.19 -1.78
N ARG A 470 13.41 -13.12 -2.13
CA ARG A 470 13.63 -14.11 -3.19
C ARG A 470 12.44 -14.30 -4.12
N THR A 471 11.24 -14.51 -3.58
CA THR A 471 10.06 -14.87 -4.38
C THR A 471 8.79 -14.28 -3.76
N ILE A 472 7.86 -13.88 -4.62
CA ILE A 472 6.50 -13.52 -4.23
C ILE A 472 5.52 -14.15 -5.22
N ASP A 473 4.50 -14.81 -4.67
CA ASP A 473 3.27 -15.19 -5.36
C ASP A 473 2.11 -14.59 -4.58
N PHE A 474 1.59 -13.48 -5.10
CA PHE A 474 0.48 -12.74 -4.53
C PHE A 474 -0.70 -12.83 -5.50
N HIS A 475 -1.79 -13.40 -5.02
CA HIS A 475 -2.99 -13.66 -5.78
C HIS A 475 -4.25 -13.48 -4.93
N ILE A 476 -5.41 -13.48 -5.59
CA ILE A 476 -6.72 -13.36 -4.94
C ILE A 476 -7.70 -14.37 -5.53
N GLU A 477 -8.58 -14.91 -4.70
CA GLU A 477 -9.70 -15.71 -5.17
C GLU A 477 -10.76 -14.85 -5.88
N HIS A 478 -11.49 -15.42 -6.84
CA HIS A 478 -12.66 -14.77 -7.45
C HIS A 478 -13.94 -15.33 -6.84
N GLY A 479 -14.26 -14.76 -5.68
CA GLY A 479 -15.24 -15.26 -4.76
C GLY A 479 -14.79 -16.56 -4.11
N GLU A 480 -15.62 -17.05 -3.22
CA GLU A 480 -15.20 -18.04 -2.24
C GLU A 480 -14.80 -19.38 -2.92
N ALA A 481 -13.57 -19.82 -2.68
CA ALA A 481 -12.96 -20.98 -3.34
C ALA A 481 -12.94 -20.89 -4.89
N ASN A 482 -12.78 -19.68 -5.46
CA ASN A 482 -12.71 -19.44 -6.91
C ASN A 482 -13.95 -19.93 -7.69
N ARG A 483 -15.15 -19.85 -7.11
CA ARG A 483 -16.35 -20.43 -7.75
C ARG A 483 -17.09 -19.47 -8.70
N HIS A 484 -16.74 -18.19 -8.74
CA HIS A 484 -17.53 -17.17 -9.46
C HIS A 484 -16.86 -16.70 -10.74
N ILE A 485 -17.59 -16.78 -11.85
CA ILE A 485 -17.10 -16.30 -13.14
C ILE A 485 -17.34 -14.79 -13.24
N ALA A 486 -16.26 -14.02 -13.35
CA ALA A 486 -16.26 -12.58 -13.57
C ALA A 486 -15.05 -12.18 -14.43
N GLU A 487 -15.02 -10.95 -14.92
CA GLU A 487 -13.86 -10.35 -15.57
C GLU A 487 -13.01 -9.67 -14.51
N TYR A 488 -11.75 -10.08 -14.37
CA TYR A 488 -10.79 -9.49 -13.43
C TYR A 488 -9.66 -8.81 -14.17
N LYS A 489 -9.31 -7.60 -13.76
CA LYS A 489 -8.12 -6.88 -14.21
C LYS A 489 -7.46 -6.26 -13.00
N SER A 490 -6.15 -6.43 -12.86
CA SER A 490 -5.42 -5.89 -11.73
C SER A 490 -4.19 -5.12 -12.15
N LEU A 491 -3.78 -4.23 -11.26
CA LEU A 491 -2.50 -3.55 -11.29
C LEU A 491 -1.87 -3.64 -9.89
N CYS A 492 -0.65 -4.16 -9.82
CA CYS A 492 0.19 -4.16 -8.63
C CYS A 492 1.40 -3.25 -8.85
N PHE A 493 1.55 -2.20 -8.04
CA PHE A 493 2.75 -1.38 -7.97
C PHE A 493 3.72 -1.97 -6.95
N TRP A 494 4.98 -2.13 -7.35
CA TRP A 494 6.03 -2.66 -6.49
C TRP A 494 7.38 -2.09 -6.87
N TYR A 495 8.36 -2.25 -6.00
CA TYR A 495 9.75 -1.90 -6.31
C TYR A 495 10.60 -3.15 -6.38
N SER A 496 11.37 -3.29 -7.45
CA SER A 496 12.34 -4.37 -7.62
C SER A 496 13.73 -3.93 -7.18
N GLY A 497 14.51 -4.85 -6.62
CA GLY A 497 15.93 -4.65 -6.41
C GLY A 497 16.67 -4.43 -7.74
N ARG A 498 17.75 -3.65 -7.68
CA ARG A 498 18.66 -3.38 -8.80
C ARG A 498 19.83 -4.37 -8.76
N ASP A 499 19.55 -5.65 -8.97
CA ASP A 499 20.59 -6.70 -9.07
C ASP A 499 21.05 -6.95 -10.50
#